data_AF-A0A7Y4WCN4-F1
#
_entry.id   AF-A0A7Y4WCN4-F1
#
_cell.length_a   1.000
_cell.length_b   1.000
_cell.length_c   1.000
_cell.angle_alpha   90.00
_cell.angle_beta   90.00
_cell.angle_gamma   90.00
#
_symmetry.space_group_name_H-M   'P 1'
#
loop_
_entity.id
_entity.type
_entity.pdbx_description
1 polymer ?
#
loop_
_entity_poly.entity_id
_entity_poly.type
_entity_poly.pdbx_seq_one_letter_code
_entity_poly.pdbx_strand_id
1 'polypeptide(L)'
;MNGYGNDMSPYHAAGELAGVTSLVDAFYSNMDTFPEACVIRKMHPEDLTEARKKLTYFLCGVLGGPRLYIDHYGPVNLPDFHRKFPIGTEERDAWMLCMQHAIAVQPYEISFKEFLLARLWVPAERIRMVNTIQTSQLRSPRKRQDFRASRSENVHEPSDFLAV
;
A
#
# COMPACT_ATOMS: atom_id res chain seq x y z
N MET A 1 -0.79 35.58 -5.80
CA MET A 1 0.48 35.51 -5.05
C MET A 1 0.31 34.50 -3.93
N ASN A 2 0.64 33.22 -4.16
CA ASN A 2 0.75 32.22 -3.08
C ASN A 2 2.14 31.59 -3.17
N GLY A 3 3.13 32.35 -2.73
CA GLY A 3 4.56 32.01 -2.77
C GLY A 3 5.11 31.72 -1.37
N TYR A 4 4.42 30.91 -0.59
CA TYR A 4 5.00 30.27 0.60
C TYR A 4 4.85 28.77 0.42
N GLY A 5 5.93 28.16 -0.05
CA GLY A 5 6.12 26.72 -0.06
C GLY A 5 5.92 26.18 1.34
N ASN A 6 5.30 25.01 1.43
CA ASN A 6 5.08 24.33 2.69
C ASN A 6 6.41 23.71 3.17
N ASP A 7 7.33 24.56 3.62
CA ASP A 7 8.64 24.16 4.20
C ASP A 7 8.48 23.30 5.47
N MET A 8 7.23 23.12 5.93
CA MET A 8 6.84 22.28 7.07
C MET A 8 5.99 21.06 6.66
N SER A 9 5.91 20.71 5.37
CA SER A 9 5.16 19.52 4.95
C SER A 9 5.86 18.22 5.39
N PRO A 10 5.11 17.18 5.79
CA PRO A 10 5.65 15.82 5.94
C PRO A 10 6.42 15.33 4.71
N TYR A 11 6.06 15.79 3.52
CA TYR A 11 6.75 15.46 2.27
C TYR A 11 8.16 16.06 2.22
N HIS A 12 8.33 17.32 2.63
CA HIS A 12 9.65 17.94 2.72
C HIS A 12 10.51 17.26 3.80
N ALA A 13 9.92 16.95 4.96
CA ALA A 13 10.59 16.20 6.04
C ALA A 13 11.02 14.77 5.61
N ALA A 14 10.31 14.18 4.64
CA ALA A 14 10.66 12.90 4.04
C ALA A 14 11.74 12.99 2.95
N GLY A 15 12.35 14.15 2.71
CA GLY A 15 13.32 14.33 1.61
C GLY A 15 12.66 14.34 0.23
N GLU A 16 11.40 14.77 0.16
CA GLU A 16 10.62 14.91 -1.06
C GLU A 16 10.57 13.60 -1.88
N LEU A 17 10.53 13.67 -3.21
CA LEU A 17 10.39 12.48 -4.05
C LEU A 17 11.55 11.50 -3.84
N ALA A 18 12.78 12.00 -3.74
CA ALA A 18 13.96 11.16 -3.61
C ALA A 18 13.99 10.38 -2.28
N GLY A 19 13.65 11.04 -1.17
CA GLY A 19 13.60 10.36 0.13
C GLY A 19 12.39 9.42 0.25
N VAL A 20 11.23 9.76 -0.31
CA VAL A 20 10.10 8.82 -0.40
C VAL A 20 10.44 7.60 -1.25
N THR A 21 11.14 7.77 -2.39
CA THR A 21 11.64 6.64 -3.18
C THR A 21 12.59 5.76 -2.37
N SER A 22 13.55 6.36 -1.66
CA SER A 22 14.51 5.63 -0.82
C SER A 22 13.82 4.83 0.30
N LEU A 23 12.77 5.41 0.90
CA LEU A 23 11.93 4.72 1.88
C LEU A 23 11.22 3.51 1.26
N VAL A 24 10.60 3.68 0.10
CA VAL A 24 9.87 2.60 -0.60
C VAL A 24 10.81 1.49 -1.07
N ASP A 25 12.00 1.84 -1.54
CA ASP A 25 13.02 0.87 -1.94
C ASP A 25 13.48 0.02 -0.75
N ALA A 26 13.73 0.65 0.40
CA ALA A 26 14.03 -0.07 1.64
C ALA A 26 12.86 -0.96 2.09
N PHE A 27 11.62 -0.46 2.00
CA PHE A 27 10.41 -1.22 2.33
C PHE A 27 10.29 -2.50 1.49
N TYR A 28 10.42 -2.41 0.18
CA TYR A 28 10.32 -3.59 -0.69
C TYR A 28 11.55 -4.50 -0.56
N SER A 29 12.73 -3.96 -0.24
CA SER A 29 13.90 -4.78 0.08
C SER A 29 13.68 -5.61 1.35
N ASN A 30 13.09 -5.01 2.39
CA ASN A 30 12.69 -5.73 3.60
C ASN A 30 11.62 -6.79 3.29
N MET A 31 10.61 -6.46 2.47
CA MET A 31 9.57 -7.41 2.08
C MET A 31 10.12 -8.64 1.34
N ASP A 32 11.16 -8.45 0.53
CA ASP A 32 11.79 -9.53 -0.25
C ASP A 32 12.70 -10.43 0.61
N THR A 33 13.16 -9.94 1.75
CA THR A 33 14.20 -10.60 2.57
C THR A 33 13.69 -11.14 3.90
N PHE A 34 12.69 -10.51 4.52
CA PHE A 34 12.20 -10.91 5.83
C PHE A 34 11.31 -12.16 5.73
N PRO A 35 11.61 -13.24 6.47
CA PRO A 35 10.77 -14.43 6.50
C PRO A 35 9.31 -14.13 6.86
N GLU A 36 9.08 -13.21 7.79
CA GLU A 36 7.77 -12.74 8.25
C GLU A 36 6.97 -12.05 7.13
N ALA A 37 7.67 -11.46 6.15
CA ALA A 37 7.04 -10.78 5.02
C ALA A 37 6.66 -11.72 3.87
N CYS A 38 7.01 -13.01 3.96
CA CYS A 38 6.71 -14.00 2.92
C CYS A 38 5.20 -14.07 2.60
N VAL A 39 4.33 -13.89 3.61
CA VAL A 39 2.87 -13.92 3.43
C VAL A 39 2.35 -12.79 2.53
N ILE A 40 2.92 -11.58 2.63
CA ILE A 40 2.55 -10.44 1.78
C ILE A 40 3.36 -10.40 0.47
N ARG A 41 4.60 -10.89 0.47
CA ARG A 41 5.45 -10.93 -0.72
C ARG A 41 4.86 -11.81 -1.81
N LYS A 42 4.21 -12.92 -1.44
CA LYS A 42 3.50 -13.82 -2.36
C LYS A 42 2.28 -13.19 -3.04
N MET A 43 1.77 -12.07 -2.51
CA MET A 43 0.66 -11.31 -3.12
C MET A 43 1.14 -10.32 -4.19
N HIS A 44 2.45 -10.20 -4.38
CA HIS A 44 3.08 -9.31 -5.33
C HIS A 44 3.70 -10.11 -6.49
N PRO A 45 3.86 -9.50 -7.67
CA PRO A 45 4.58 -10.13 -8.78
C PRO A 45 6.07 -10.26 -8.44
N GLU A 46 6.79 -11.09 -9.19
CA GLU A 46 8.23 -11.24 -9.03
C GLU A 46 8.94 -9.89 -9.24
N ASP A 47 8.60 -9.18 -10.32
CA ASP A 47 9.07 -7.82 -10.59
C ASP A 47 8.26 -6.77 -9.81
N LEU A 48 8.90 -6.19 -8.80
CA LEU A 48 8.32 -5.18 -7.92
C LEU A 48 8.41 -3.74 -8.46
N THR A 49 8.89 -3.52 -9.70
CA THR A 49 9.11 -2.18 -10.28
C THR A 49 7.85 -1.31 -10.25
N GLU A 50 6.73 -1.81 -10.74
CA GLU A 50 5.48 -1.05 -10.74
C GLU A 50 4.89 -0.88 -9.33
N ALA A 51 5.08 -1.86 -8.45
CA ALA A 51 4.62 -1.78 -7.06
C ALA A 51 5.36 -0.68 -6.30
N ARG A 52 6.69 -0.58 -6.47
CA ARG A 52 7.52 0.51 -5.95
C ARG A 52 7.01 1.87 -6.44
N LYS A 53 6.87 2.03 -7.75
CA LYS A 53 6.42 3.31 -8.33
C LYS A 53 5.07 3.77 -7.79
N LYS A 54 4.09 2.86 -7.75
CA LYS A 54 2.75 3.13 -7.23
C LYS A 54 2.81 3.54 -5.74
N LEU A 55 3.53 2.81 -4.89
CA LEU A 55 3.63 3.16 -3.47
C LEU A 55 4.37 4.49 -3.26
N THR A 56 5.47 4.73 -3.96
CA THR A 56 6.18 6.02 -3.94
C THR A 56 5.25 7.17 -4.30
N TYR A 57 4.51 7.05 -5.40
CA TYR A 57 3.60 8.08 -5.87
C TYR A 57 2.43 8.30 -4.93
N PHE A 58 1.92 7.22 -4.33
CA PHE A 58 0.87 7.30 -3.32
C PHE A 58 1.36 8.05 -2.07
N LEU A 59 2.53 7.68 -1.55
CA LEU A 59 3.11 8.29 -0.36
C LEU A 59 3.46 9.77 -0.58
N CYS A 60 3.90 10.17 -1.78
CA CYS A 60 4.09 11.58 -2.12
C CYS A 60 2.82 12.39 -1.85
N GLY A 61 1.66 11.92 -2.33
CA GLY A 61 0.37 12.58 -2.09
C GLY A 61 -0.07 12.54 -0.63
N VAL A 62 0.10 11.41 0.05
CA VAL A 62 -0.28 11.24 1.47
C VAL A 62 0.49 12.18 2.39
N LEU A 63 1.75 12.48 2.06
CA LEU A 63 2.62 13.36 2.82
C LEU A 63 2.45 14.85 2.46
N GLY A 64 1.53 15.17 1.55
CA GLY A 64 1.23 16.55 1.16
C GLY A 64 2.09 17.08 0.01
N GLY A 65 2.82 16.21 -0.69
CA GLY A 65 3.51 16.53 -1.94
C GLY A 65 2.61 16.43 -3.17
N PRO A 66 3.20 16.33 -4.37
CA PRO A 66 2.44 16.20 -5.63
C PRO A 66 1.56 14.94 -5.66
N ARG A 67 0.38 15.04 -6.30
CA ARG A 67 -0.61 13.95 -6.37
C ARG A 67 -0.29 12.93 -7.48
N LEU A 68 0.98 12.52 -7.55
CA LEU A 68 1.52 11.69 -8.63
C LEU A 68 0.71 10.42 -8.89
N TYR A 69 0.17 9.78 -7.84
CA TYR A 69 -0.64 8.58 -8.01
C TYR A 69 -1.91 8.86 -8.81
N ILE A 70 -2.65 9.89 -8.42
CA ILE A 70 -3.92 10.25 -9.08
C ILE A 70 -3.65 10.67 -10.52
N ASP A 71 -2.57 11.43 -10.75
CA ASP A 71 -2.21 11.92 -12.08
C ASP A 71 -1.83 10.79 -13.04
N HIS A 72 -1.24 9.69 -12.54
CA HIS A 72 -0.80 8.56 -13.38
C HIS A 72 -1.79 7.40 -13.44
N TYR A 73 -2.47 7.09 -12.34
CA TYR A 73 -3.27 5.87 -12.16
C TYR A 73 -4.75 6.16 -11.88
N GLY A 74 -5.11 7.43 -11.66
CA GLY A 74 -6.47 7.84 -11.30
C GLY A 74 -6.77 7.67 -9.80
N PRO A 75 -8.00 8.02 -9.39
CA PRO A 75 -8.42 7.89 -7.99
C PRO A 75 -8.55 6.42 -7.59
N VAL A 76 -8.17 6.09 -6.35
CA VAL A 76 -8.32 4.76 -5.77
C VAL A 76 -9.02 4.84 -4.42
N ASN A 77 -9.99 3.93 -4.19
CA ASN A 77 -10.47 3.65 -2.85
C ASN A 77 -9.61 2.52 -2.26
N LEU A 78 -8.69 2.91 -1.37
CA LEU A 78 -7.64 2.04 -0.89
C LEU A 78 -8.17 0.76 -0.18
N PRO A 79 -9.09 0.85 0.81
CA PRO A 79 -9.70 -0.34 1.40
C PRO A 79 -10.42 -1.24 0.39
N ASP A 80 -11.18 -0.65 -0.54
CA ASP A 80 -11.96 -1.42 -1.52
C ASP A 80 -11.05 -2.19 -2.49
N PHE A 81 -9.97 -1.56 -2.97
CA PHE A 81 -8.98 -2.21 -3.82
C PHE A 81 -8.35 -3.44 -3.15
N HIS A 82 -8.12 -3.37 -1.85
CA HIS A 82 -7.48 -4.43 -1.08
C HIS A 82 -8.41 -5.59 -0.69
N ARG A 83 -9.72 -5.49 -0.91
CA ARG A 83 -10.69 -6.53 -0.50
C ARG A 83 -10.50 -7.90 -1.16
N LYS A 84 -9.81 -7.94 -2.29
CA LYS A 84 -9.55 -9.17 -3.05
C LYS A 84 -8.43 -10.02 -2.46
N PHE A 85 -7.68 -9.50 -1.48
CA PHE A 85 -6.54 -10.17 -0.88
C PHE A 85 -6.84 -10.68 0.52
N PRO A 86 -6.28 -11.81 0.95
CA PRO A 86 -6.50 -12.34 2.30
C PRO A 86 -5.65 -11.57 3.34
N ILE A 87 -5.99 -10.31 3.61
CA ILE A 87 -5.22 -9.46 4.53
C ILE A 87 -5.82 -9.54 5.93
N GLY A 88 -5.20 -10.35 6.79
CA GLY A 88 -5.46 -10.47 8.21
C GLY A 88 -4.43 -9.73 9.05
N THR A 89 -4.42 -10.05 10.35
CA THR A 89 -3.51 -9.47 11.35
C THR A 89 -2.05 -9.72 10.97
N GLU A 90 -1.72 -10.93 10.54
CA GLU A 90 -0.35 -11.34 10.17
C GLU A 90 0.17 -10.52 8.98
N GLU A 91 -0.64 -10.35 7.93
CA GLU A 91 -0.26 -9.58 6.75
C GLU A 91 -0.08 -8.10 7.06
N ARG A 92 -0.97 -7.52 7.87
CA ARG A 92 -0.89 -6.12 8.33
C ARG A 92 0.36 -5.91 9.18
N ASP A 93 0.67 -6.83 10.08
CA ASP A 93 1.88 -6.75 10.93
C ASP A 93 3.16 -6.92 10.12
N ALA A 94 3.19 -7.86 9.17
CA ALA A 94 4.32 -8.04 8.26
C ALA A 94 4.60 -6.79 7.42
N TRP A 95 3.55 -6.12 6.93
CA TRP A 95 3.70 -4.87 6.17
C TRP A 95 4.25 -3.76 7.07
N MET A 96 3.71 -3.61 8.28
CA MET A 96 4.17 -2.60 9.25
C MET A 96 5.60 -2.86 9.73
N LEU A 97 6.00 -4.13 9.88
CA LEU A 97 7.38 -4.53 10.19
C LEU A 97 8.35 -4.04 9.09
N CYS A 98 8.04 -4.34 7.83
CA CYS A 98 8.86 -3.90 6.70
C CYS A 98 9.02 -2.37 6.67
N MET A 99 7.91 -1.65 6.92
CA MET A 99 7.89 -0.19 6.91
C MET A 99 8.63 0.40 8.11
N GLN A 100 8.49 -0.18 9.31
CA GLN A 100 9.21 0.24 10.50
C GLN A 100 10.72 0.15 10.29
N HIS A 101 11.22 -0.96 9.76
CA HIS A 101 12.64 -1.13 9.44
C HIS A 101 13.09 -0.18 8.32
N ALA A 102 12.25 0.06 7.31
CA ALA A 102 12.55 0.98 6.22
C ALA A 102 12.67 2.43 6.71
N ILE A 103 11.77 2.87 7.61
CA ILE A 103 11.80 4.19 8.24
C ILE A 103 13.02 4.33 9.16
N ALA A 104 13.37 3.28 9.91
CA ALA A 104 14.47 3.32 10.89
C ALA A 104 15.81 3.70 10.24
N VAL A 105 16.08 3.22 9.02
CA VAL A 105 17.33 3.48 8.30
C VAL A 105 17.36 4.82 7.57
N GLN A 106 16.23 5.53 7.45
CA GLN A 106 16.22 6.83 6.78
C GLN A 106 16.88 7.91 7.65
N PRO A 107 17.50 8.94 7.04
CA PRO A 107 18.08 10.08 7.74
C PRO A 107 16.99 11.10 8.14
N TYR A 108 15.89 10.61 8.73
CA TYR A 108 14.78 11.44 9.19
C TYR A 108 14.92 11.78 10.67
N GLU A 109 14.37 12.92 11.07
CA GLU A 109 14.18 13.27 12.47
C GLU A 109 13.37 12.19 13.21
N ILE A 110 13.75 11.88 14.45
CA ILE A 110 13.13 10.79 15.24
C ILE A 110 11.62 11.03 15.39
N SER A 111 11.22 12.26 15.71
CA SER A 111 9.81 12.64 15.83
C SER A 111 9.04 12.43 14.52
N PHE A 112 9.69 12.63 13.38
CA PHE A 112 9.08 12.38 12.08
C PHE A 112 8.93 10.87 11.79
N LYS A 113 9.91 10.05 12.18
CA LYS A 113 9.82 8.58 12.07
C LYS A 113 8.62 8.04 12.85
N GLU A 114 8.45 8.49 14.09
CA GLU A 114 7.32 8.10 14.95
C GLU A 114 5.97 8.54 14.36
N PHE A 115 5.89 9.80 13.93
CA PHE A 115 4.71 10.34 13.26
C PHE A 115 4.35 9.53 12.01
N LEU A 116 5.32 9.22 11.15
CA LEU A 116 5.10 8.52 9.90
C LEU A 116 4.59 7.10 10.16
N LEU A 117 5.21 6.38 11.11
CA LEU A 117 4.78 5.03 11.46
C LEU A 117 3.34 5.01 12.00
N ALA A 118 2.99 5.94 12.90
CA ALA A 118 1.64 6.08 13.43
C ALA A 118 0.63 6.43 12.33
N ARG A 119 1.01 7.31 11.38
CA ARG A 119 0.17 7.71 10.26
C ARG A 119 -0.11 6.54 9.30
N LEU A 120 0.87 5.68 9.04
CA LEU A 120 0.73 4.53 8.15
C LEU A 120 -0.03 3.36 8.78
N TRP A 121 -0.03 3.25 10.11
CA TRP A 121 -0.84 2.25 10.81
C TRP A 121 -2.35 2.39 10.53
N VAL A 122 -2.86 3.63 10.49
CA VAL A 122 -4.29 3.91 10.31
C VAL A 122 -4.87 3.28 9.01
N PRO A 123 -4.29 3.51 7.81
CA PRO A 123 -4.77 2.85 6.61
C PRO A 123 -4.50 1.34 6.60
N ALA A 124 -3.36 0.86 7.11
CA ALA A 124 -3.05 -0.56 7.18
C ALA A 124 -4.09 -1.33 8.01
N GLU A 125 -4.47 -0.77 9.16
CA GLU A 125 -5.50 -1.33 10.02
C GLU A 125 -6.89 -1.28 9.37
N ARG A 126 -7.22 -0.19 8.68
CA ARG A 126 -8.49 -0.09 7.93
C ARG A 126 -8.58 -1.16 6.84
N ILE A 127 -7.51 -1.41 6.11
CA ILE A 127 -7.43 -2.46 5.08
C ILE A 127 -7.69 -3.83 5.72
N ARG A 128 -7.04 -4.14 6.84
CA ARG A 128 -7.25 -5.38 7.58
C ARG A 128 -8.71 -5.56 8.02
N MET A 129 -9.32 -4.50 8.56
CA MET A 129 -10.70 -4.53 9.05
C MET A 129 -11.70 -4.85 7.95
N VAL A 130 -11.58 -4.23 6.76
CA VAL A 130 -12.53 -4.49 5.65
C VAL A 130 -12.37 -5.88 5.04
N ASN A 131 -11.17 -6.47 5.13
CA ASN A 131 -10.88 -7.84 4.66
C ASN A 131 -11.40 -8.91 5.63
N THR A 132 -11.34 -8.66 6.94
CA THR A 132 -11.88 -9.56 7.97
C THR A 132 -13.41 -9.70 7.88
N ILE A 133 -14.11 -8.63 7.49
CA ILE A 133 -15.57 -8.64 7.36
C ILE A 133 -16.01 -9.55 6.19
N GLN A 134 -15.21 -9.69 5.14
CA GLN A 134 -15.58 -10.50 3.96
C GLN A 134 -15.34 -12.00 4.18
N THR A 135 -14.29 -12.39 4.89
CA THR A 135 -14.01 -13.81 5.20
C THR A 135 -15.07 -14.43 6.11
N SER A 136 -15.69 -13.64 7.00
CA SER A 136 -16.82 -14.11 7.83
C SER A 136 -18.12 -14.31 7.05
N GLN A 137 -18.36 -13.56 5.97
CA GLN A 137 -19.57 -13.71 5.13
C GLN A 137 -19.49 -14.85 4.11
N LEU A 138 -18.28 -15.35 3.80
CA LEU A 138 -18.07 -16.50 2.91
C LEU A 138 -18.24 -17.86 3.63
N ARG A 139 -18.41 -17.90 4.96
CA ARG A 139 -18.67 -19.13 5.73
C ARG A 139 -20.17 -19.49 5.87
N SER A 140 -20.98 -19.17 4.86
CA SER A 140 -22.35 -19.69 4.77
C SER A 140 -22.52 -20.52 3.50
N PRO A 141 -22.83 -21.83 3.60
CA PRO A 141 -23.11 -22.64 2.41
C PRO A 141 -24.47 -22.22 1.84
N ARG A 142 -24.49 -21.23 0.95
CA ARG A 142 -25.67 -20.98 0.10
C ARG A 142 -25.79 -22.13 -0.89
N LYS A 143 -26.87 -22.89 -0.80
CA LYS A 143 -27.27 -23.87 -1.82
C LYS A 143 -27.34 -23.17 -3.19
N ARG A 144 -26.57 -23.66 -4.16
CA ARG A 144 -26.60 -23.18 -5.55
C ARG A 144 -27.95 -23.52 -6.19
N GLN A 145 -28.55 -22.54 -6.86
CA GLN A 145 -29.47 -22.79 -7.97
C GLN A 145 -28.77 -22.30 -9.23
N ASP A 146 -28.62 -23.20 -10.19
CA ASP A 146 -27.89 -22.98 -11.43
C ASP A 146 -28.63 -22.00 -12.35
N PHE A 147 -27.90 -21.03 -12.92
CA PHE A 147 -28.26 -20.48 -14.21
C PHE A 147 -27.00 -20.15 -15.00
N ARG A 148 -26.96 -20.66 -16.23
CA ARG A 148 -25.83 -20.63 -17.16
C ARG A 148 -26.02 -19.43 -18.10
N ALA A 149 -24.98 -18.62 -18.30
CA ALA A 149 -24.86 -17.80 -19.50
C ALA A 149 -23.39 -17.45 -19.77
N SER A 150 -22.98 -17.71 -21.01
CA SER A 150 -21.68 -17.39 -21.61
C SER A 150 -21.59 -15.90 -21.97
N ARG A 151 -20.38 -15.30 -21.97
CA ARG A 151 -19.63 -14.84 -23.18
C ARG A 151 -18.50 -13.85 -22.86
N SER A 152 -17.45 -13.99 -23.68
CA SER A 152 -16.41 -13.02 -24.13
C SER A 152 -15.41 -12.45 -23.15
N GLU A 153 -14.17 -12.93 -23.35
CA GLU A 153 -12.91 -12.28 -23.05
C GLU A 153 -12.83 -10.89 -23.70
N ASN A 154 -12.34 -9.92 -22.93
CA ASN A 154 -11.64 -8.76 -23.48
C ASN A 154 -10.53 -8.39 -22.50
N VAL A 155 -9.30 -8.57 -22.95
CA VAL A 155 -8.07 -8.43 -22.19
C VAL A 155 -7.68 -6.97 -22.13
N HIS A 156 -7.82 -6.37 -20.94
CA HIS A 156 -6.92 -5.32 -20.49
C HIS A 156 -6.87 -5.40 -18.96
N GLU A 157 -6.02 -6.29 -18.44
CA GLU A 157 -5.81 -6.51 -17.00
C GLU A 157 -5.15 -5.27 -16.37
N PRO A 158 -5.84 -4.51 -15.51
CA PRO A 158 -5.25 -3.38 -14.82
C PRO A 158 -4.39 -3.87 -13.67
N SER A 159 -3.14 -4.26 -13.94
CA SER A 159 -2.04 -4.57 -12.98
C SER A 159 -2.52 -4.80 -11.54
N ASP A 160 -3.07 -5.98 -11.31
CA ASP A 160 -3.98 -6.31 -10.22
C ASP A 160 -3.31 -6.48 -8.83
N PHE A 161 -2.07 -6.02 -8.69
CA PHE A 161 -1.19 -6.30 -7.56
C PHE A 161 -1.27 -5.28 -6.42
N LEU A 162 -0.98 -5.72 -5.20
CA LEU A 162 -0.81 -4.84 -4.03
C LEU A 162 0.24 -3.78 -4.36
N ALA A 163 -0.12 -2.51 -4.21
CA ALA A 163 0.78 -1.41 -4.55
C ALA A 163 0.55 -0.17 -3.68
N VAL A 164 -0.25 -0.30 -2.62
CA VAL A 164 -0.53 0.78 -1.68
C VAL A 164 -0.67 0.23 -0.28
#